data_AF-A0A520AMU6-F1
#
_entry.id   AF-A0A520AMU6-F1
#
_cell.length_a   1.000
_cell.length_b   1.000
_cell.length_c   1.000
_cell.angle_alpha   90.00
_cell.angle_beta   90.00
_cell.angle_gamma   90.00
#
_symmetry.space_group_name_H-M   'P 1'
#
loop_
_entity.id
_entity.type
_entity.pdbx_description
1 polymer ?
#
loop_
_entity_poly.entity_id
_entity_poly.type
_entity_poly.pdbx_seq_one_letter_code
_entity_poly.pdbx_strand_id
1 'polypeptide(L)'
;MQAIIWSPIAKTSYIEILDFLDENWTMKEIKSFITRTERLLKLISDNPNLFQYSKDSDIFRCVIVPHVSLFYTLRNQNIELLTFWDNRKDPKKRPL
;
A
#
# COMPACT_ATOMS: atom_id res chain seq x y z
N MET A 1 8.33 -5.31 -15.88
CA MET A 1 8.25 -4.21 -14.90
C MET A 1 7.31 -3.15 -15.44
N GLN A 2 6.12 -3.03 -14.85
CA GLN A 2 5.20 -1.91 -15.10
C GLN A 2 5.55 -0.73 -14.19
N ALA A 3 5.28 0.48 -14.68
CA ALA A 3 5.55 1.69 -13.91
C ALA A 3 4.56 1.83 -12.75
N ILE A 4 5.08 2.23 -11.59
CA ILE A 4 4.28 2.51 -10.39
C ILE A 4 4.12 4.01 -10.24
N ILE A 5 2.88 4.47 -10.18
CA ILE A 5 2.51 5.86 -9.98
C ILE A 5 1.87 5.98 -8.61
N TRP A 6 2.42 6.88 -7.79
CA TRP A 6 1.87 7.18 -6.48
C TRP A 6 0.87 8.33 -6.60
N SER A 7 -0.41 8.07 -6.30
CA SER A 7 -1.37 9.15 -6.14
C SER A 7 -0.95 10.07 -4.98
N PRO A 8 -1.42 11.33 -4.96
CA PRO A 8 -1.18 12.23 -3.83
C PRO A 8 -1.62 11.62 -2.50
N ILE A 9 -2.76 10.93 -2.47
CA ILE A 9 -3.30 10.26 -1.28
C ILE A 9 -2.36 9.13 -0.83
N ALA A 10 -1.84 8.32 -1.75
CA ALA A 10 -0.87 7.28 -1.41
C ALA A 10 0.41 7.85 -0.80
N LYS A 11 0.93 8.96 -1.33
CA LYS A 11 2.11 9.63 -0.75
C LYS A 11 1.82 10.11 0.67
N THR A 12 0.72 10.84 0.87
CA THR A 12 0.34 11.37 2.19
C THR A 12 0.12 10.25 3.20
N SER A 13 -0.70 9.25 2.85
CA SER A 13 -0.99 8.13 3.76
C SER A 13 0.24 7.26 4.10
N TYR A 14 1.21 7.16 3.19
CA TYR A 14 2.48 6.50 3.49
C TYR A 14 3.31 7.29 4.51
N ILE A 15 3.39 8.62 4.34
CA ILE A 15 4.08 9.51 5.28
C ILE A 15 3.41 9.45 6.66
N GLU A 16 2.08 9.50 6.73
CA GLU A 16 1.34 9.37 8.00
C GLU A 16 1.66 8.08 8.75
N ILE A 17 1.89 6.97 8.03
CA ILE A 17 2.29 5.70 8.65
C ILE A 17 3.73 5.76 9.14
N LEU A 18 4.64 6.38 8.38
CA LEU A 18 6.03 6.55 8.80
C LEU A 18 6.13 7.43 10.04
N ASP A 19 5.41 8.55 10.08
CA ASP A 19 5.36 9.46 11.22
C ASP A 19 4.82 8.73 12.46
N PHE A 20 3.72 7.97 12.31
CA PHE A 20 3.19 7.15 13.40
C PHE A 20 4.22 6.11 13.90
N LEU A 21 4.96 5.47 12.99
CA LEU A 21 6.00 4.51 13.38
C LEU A 21 7.18 5.19 14.07
N ASP A 22 7.58 6.39 13.65
CA ASP A 22 8.67 7.16 14.26
C ASP A 22 8.33 7.64 15.68
N GLU A 23 7.09 8.05 15.90
CA GLU A 23 6.61 8.47 17.22
C GLU A 23 6.46 7.32 18.22
N ASN A 24 6.19 6.09 17.75
CA ASN A 24 5.76 4.99 18.61
C ASN A 24 6.71 3.78 18.63
N TRP A 25 7.67 3.70 17.71
CA TRP A 25 8.53 2.52 17.53
C TRP A 25 9.98 2.92 17.26
N THR A 26 10.88 1.93 17.21
CA THR A 26 12.30 2.21 16.97
C THR A 26 12.58 2.31 15.47
N MET A 27 13.73 2.91 15.15
CA MET A 27 14.27 2.97 13.79
C MET A 27 14.32 1.59 13.10
N LYS A 28 14.44 0.50 13.85
CA LYS A 28 14.44 -0.87 13.31
C LYS A 28 13.07 -1.22 12.71
N GLU A 29 11.99 -0.91 13.41
CA GLU A 29 10.63 -1.20 12.93
C GLU A 29 10.28 -0.36 11.70
N ILE A 30 10.64 0.94 11.71
CA ILE A 30 10.47 1.84 10.56
C ILE A 30 11.21 1.27 9.33
N LYS A 31 12.49 0.90 9.47
CA LYS A 31 13.28 0.29 8.39
C LYS A 31 12.63 -1.00 7.89
N SER A 32 12.13 -1.84 8.80
CA SER A 32 11.45 -3.08 8.42
C SER A 32 10.20 -2.82 7.58
N PHE A 33 9.40 -1.82 7.94
CA PHE A 33 8.21 -1.41 7.20
C PHE A 33 8.56 -0.90 5.79
N ILE A 34 9.57 -0.03 5.68
CA ILE A 34 10.07 0.48 4.39
C ILE A 34 10.53 -0.68 3.50
N THR A 35 11.38 -1.56 4.02
CA THR A 35 11.89 -2.72 3.27
C THR A 35 10.77 -3.66 2.81
N ARG A 36 9.75 -3.90 3.64
CA ARG A 36 8.57 -4.71 3.25
C ARG A 36 7.78 -4.04 2.14
N THR A 37 7.59 -2.72 2.23
CA THR A 37 6.90 -1.93 1.21
C THR A 37 7.63 -2.01 -0.12
N GLU A 38 8.94 -1.77 -0.15
CA GLU A 38 9.76 -1.85 -1.38
C GLU A 38 9.71 -3.23 -2.03
N ARG A 39 9.78 -4.30 -1.23
CA ARG A 39 9.65 -5.68 -1.72
C ARG A 39 8.30 -5.92 -2.38
N LEU A 40 7.22 -5.45 -1.76
CA LEU A 40 5.87 -5.59 -2.31
C LEU A 40 5.71 -4.78 -3.58
N LEU A 41 6.22 -3.54 -3.64
CA LEU A 41 6.18 -2.74 -4.86
C LEU A 41 6.95 -3.40 -6.00
N LYS A 42 8.09 -4.04 -5.72
CA LYS A 42 8.81 -4.84 -6.73
C LYS A 42 7.96 -5.99 -7.26
N LEU A 43 7.34 -6.77 -6.36
CA LEU A 43 6.45 -7.87 -6.74
C LEU A 43 5.26 -7.39 -7.58
N ILE A 44 4.66 -6.26 -7.20
CA ILE A 44 3.55 -5.63 -7.91
C ILE A 44 4.01 -5.16 -9.31
N SER A 45 5.19 -4.54 -9.44
CA SER A 45 5.74 -4.11 -10.73
C SER A 45 6.03 -5.29 -11.67
N ASP A 46 6.46 -6.43 -11.13
CA ASP A 46 6.76 -7.64 -11.89
C ASP A 46 5.50 -8.43 -12.25
N ASN A 47 4.55 -8.53 -11.33
CA ASN A 47 3.27 -9.20 -11.52
C ASN A 47 2.11 -8.40 -10.87
N PRO A 48 1.47 -7.48 -11.61
CA PRO A 48 0.44 -6.60 -11.06
C PRO A 48 -0.84 -7.31 -10.65
N ASN A 49 -1.07 -8.54 -11.10
CA ASN A 49 -2.25 -9.35 -10.79
C ASN A 49 -2.02 -10.32 -9.62
N LEU A 50 -0.90 -10.18 -8.89
CA LEU A 50 -0.49 -11.13 -7.85
C LEU A 50 -1.39 -11.14 -6.60
N PHE A 51 -2.01 -10.01 -6.28
CA PHE A 51 -2.70 -9.82 -5.00
C PHE A 51 -4.22 -9.94 -5.11
N GLN A 52 -4.90 -9.87 -3.95
CA GLN A 52 -6.36 -10.02 -3.88
C GLN A 52 -7.04 -8.91 -4.67
N TYR A 53 -7.79 -9.29 -5.70
CA TYR A 53 -8.57 -8.39 -6.54
C TYR A 53 -10.03 -8.33 -6.10
N SER A 54 -10.58 -7.11 -6.02
CA SER A 54 -12.00 -6.85 -5.85
C SER A 54 -12.62 -6.47 -7.19
N LYS A 55 -13.59 -7.25 -7.66
CA LYS A 55 -14.31 -6.98 -8.92
C LYS A 55 -15.25 -5.78 -8.79
N ASP A 56 -15.82 -5.56 -7.61
CA ASP A 56 -16.83 -4.52 -7.38
C ASP A 56 -16.21 -3.12 -7.42
N SER A 57 -14.97 -2.99 -6.94
CA SER A 57 -14.24 -1.72 -6.87
C SER A 57 -13.08 -1.60 -7.88
N ASP A 58 -12.76 -2.66 -8.61
CA ASP A 58 -11.60 -2.73 -9.54
C ASP A 58 -10.26 -2.38 -8.87
N ILE A 59 -10.08 -2.87 -7.64
CA ILE A 59 -8.94 -2.56 -6.77
C ILE A 59 -8.30 -3.84 -6.27
N PHE A 60 -6.98 -3.81 -6.18
CA PHE A 60 -6.16 -4.83 -5.54
C PHE A 60 -5.80 -4.42 -4.11
N ARG A 61 -5.79 -5.41 -3.21
CA ARG A 61 -5.35 -5.27 -1.82
C ARG A 61 -4.11 -6.10 -1.55
N CYS A 62 -3.09 -5.45 -1.01
CA CYS A 62 -1.87 -6.09 -0.54
C CYS A 62 -1.64 -5.78 0.93
N VAL A 63 -1.45 -6.80 1.78
CA VAL A 63 -1.12 -6.59 3.20
C VAL A 63 0.41 -6.45 3.36
N ILE A 64 0.88 -5.30 3.85
CA ILE A 64 2.32 -5.04 4.08
C ILE A 64 2.74 -5.63 5.43
N VAL A 65 1.96 -5.29 6.44
CA VAL A 65 2.01 -5.80 7.81
C VAL A 65 0.56 -5.94 8.31
N PRO A 66 0.27 -6.69 9.38
CA PRO A 66 -1.11 -6.88 9.84
C PRO A 66 -1.89 -5.58 10.03
N HIS A 67 -1.21 -4.49 10.41
CA HIS A 67 -1.80 -3.19 10.63
C HIS A 67 -1.88 -2.28 9.40
N VAL A 68 -1.26 -2.62 8.26
CA VAL A 68 -1.23 -1.76 7.08
C VAL A 68 -1.47 -2.55 5.80
N SER A 69 -2.46 -2.14 5.02
CA SER A 69 -2.69 -2.64 3.65
C SER A 69 -2.40 -1.54 2.62
N LEU A 70 -1.76 -1.89 1.51
CA LEU A 70 -1.71 -1.08 0.30
C LEU A 70 -2.88 -1.43 -0.62
N PHE A 71 -3.53 -0.40 -1.15
CA PHE A 71 -4.52 -0.52 -2.22
C PHE A 71 -3.98 0.09 -3.51
N TYR A 72 -4.14 -0.62 -4.62
CA TYR A 72 -3.73 -0.15 -5.94
C TYR A 72 -4.71 -0.61 -7.02
N THR A 73 -4.66 0.03 -8.19
CA THR A 73 -5.44 -0.36 -9.37
C THR A 73 -4.55 -0.34 -10.61
N LEU A 74 -5.01 -0.91 -11.71
CA LEU A 74 -4.30 -0.93 -12.98
C LEU A 74 -4.99 0.03 -13.96
N ARG A 75 -4.32 1.12 -14.34
CA ARG A 75 -4.84 2.10 -15.30
C ARG A 75 -3.83 2.39 -16.38
N ASN A 76 -4.26 2.35 -17.65
CA ASN A 76 -3.43 2.70 -18.80
C ASN A 76 -2.06 2.01 -18.79
N GLN A 77 -2.04 0.71 -18.48
CA GLN A 77 -0.81 -0.11 -18.36
C GLN A 77 0.14 0.27 -17.21
N ASN A 78 -0.30 1.15 -16.30
CA ASN A 78 0.42 1.54 -15.10
C ASN A 78 -0.28 1.01 -13.85
N ILE A 79 0.52 0.87 -12.80
CA ILE A 79 0.08 0.51 -11.47
C ILE A 79 -0.09 1.81 -10.69
N GLU A 80 -1.31 2.14 -10.33
CA GLU A 80 -1.61 3.34 -9.55
C GLU A 80 -1.84 2.98 -8.09
N LEU A 81 -0.96 3.46 -7.20
CA LEU A 81 -1.15 3.30 -5.76
C LEU A 81 -2.20 4.31 -5.28
N LEU A 82 -3.24 3.81 -4.62
CA LEU A 82 -4.37 4.60 -4.16
C LEU A 82 -4.17 5.09 -2.73
N THR A 83 -3.85 4.19 -1.80
CA THR A 83 -3.63 4.55 -0.40
C THR A 83 -2.93 3.43 0.38
N PHE A 84 -2.20 3.83 1.41
CA PHE A 84 -1.78 2.96 2.49
C PHE A 84 -2.77 3.08 3.64
N TRP A 85 -3.52 2.02 3.89
CA TRP A 85 -4.60 1.99 4.86
C TRP A 85 -4.16 1.37 6.18
N ASP A 86 -4.33 2.11 7.28
CA ASP A 86 -4.25 1.54 8.63
C ASP A 86 -5.47 0.63 8.88
N ASN A 87 -5.23 -0.67 8.98
CA ASN A 87 -6.24 -1.70 9.16
C ASN A 87 -6.98 -1.61 10.50
N ARG A 88 -6.51 -0.79 11.45
CA ARG A 88 -7.19 -0.49 12.73
C ARG A 88 -8.33 0.51 12.58
N LYS A 89 -8.36 1.29 11.49
CA LYS A 89 -9.44 2.24 11.17
C LYS A 89 -10.74 1.48 10.82
N ASP A 90 -11.87 2.18 10.92
CA ASP A 90 -13.22 1.65 10.63
C ASP A 90 -13.26 0.91 9.28
N PRO A 91 -13.58 -0.40 9.24
CA PRO A 91 -13.62 -1.17 8.01
C PRO A 91 -14.63 -0.64 6.99
N LYS A 92 -15.68 0.09 7.39
CA LYS A 92 -16.66 0.68 6.47
C LYS A 92 -16.09 1.81 5.61
N LYS A 93 -14.96 2.39 6.01
CA LYS A 93 -14.26 3.45 5.26
C LYS A 93 -13.13 2.91 4.39
N ARG A 94 -12.97 1.59 4.32
CA ARG A 94 -11.89 0.94 3.58
C ARG A 94 -12.15 1.09 2.06
N PRO A 95 -11.11 1.24 1.23
CA PRO A 95 -11.23 1.39 -0.23
C PRO A 95 -11.70 0.14 -1.01
N LEU A 96 -12.48 -0.76 -0.41
CA LEU A 96 -12.96 -2.00 -1.04
C LEU A 96 -14.45 -1.97 -1.31
#